data_AF-A0A2D7RVC0-F1
#
_entry.id   AF-A0A2D7RVC0-F1
#
_cell.length_a   1.000
_cell.length_b   1.000
_cell.length_c   1.000
_cell.angle_alpha   90.00
_cell.angle_beta   90.00
_cell.angle_gamma   90.00
#
_symmetry.space_group_name_H-M   'P 1'
#
loop_
_entity.id
_entity.type
_entity.pdbx_description
1 polymer ?
#
loop_
_entity_poly.entity_id
_entity_poly.type
_entity_poly.pdbx_seq_one_letter_code
_entity_poly.pdbx_strand_id
1 'polypeptide(L)' 'MKIVFLGLGKMGIGNADNTLAEGFDLTVWNRTQSKMDGLIKSGAGYSDNPDPALRL' A
#
# COMPACT_ATOMS: atom_id res chain seq x y z
N MET A 1 -9.20 9.82 5.43
CA MET A 1 -9.58 8.43 5.76
C MET A 1 -8.37 7.56 5.48
N LYS A 2 -7.99 6.67 6.43
CA LYS A 2 -6.82 5.82 6.26
C LYS A 2 -7.21 4.49 5.63
N ILE A 3 -6.47 4.06 4.61
CA ILE A 3 -6.73 2.82 3.87
C ILE A 3 -5.47 1.97 3.90
N VAL A 4 -5.66 0.66 4.04
CA VAL A 4 -4.56 -0.30 4.08
C VAL A 4 -4.78 -1.41 3.07
N PHE A 5 -3.77 -1.65 2.23
CA PHE A 5 -3.75 -2.76 1.29
C PHE A 5 -2.81 -3.87 1.77
N LEU A 6 -3.40 -5.03 2.05
CA LEU A 6 -2.71 -6.27 2.38
C LEU A 6 -2.59 -7.13 1.13
N GLY A 7 -1.44 -7.06 0.48
CA GLY A 7 -1.12 -7.82 -0.72
C GLY A 7 -1.28 -7.01 -2.00
N LEU A 8 -0.24 -7.05 -2.83
CA LEU A 8 -0.14 -6.33 -4.10
C LEU A 8 -0.04 -7.34 -5.27
N GLY A 9 -1.13 -8.08 -5.45
CA GLY A 9 -1.30 -8.98 -6.60
C GLY A 9 -1.64 -8.22 -7.89
N LYS A 10 -1.98 -8.95 -8.96
CA LYS A 10 -2.34 -8.37 -10.28
C LYS A 10 -3.46 -7.33 -10.19
N MET A 11 -4.46 -7.55 -9.34
CA MET A 11 -5.56 -6.60 -9.11
C MET A 11 -5.22 -5.57 -8.03
N GLY A 12 -4.56 -5.98 -6.95
CA GLY A 12 -4.33 -5.13 -5.78
C GLY A 12 -3.46 -3.92 -6.07
N ILE A 13 -2.47 -4.06 -6.95
CA ILE A 13 -1.55 -2.96 -7.29
C ILE A 13 -2.27 -1.77 -7.95
N GLY A 14 -3.19 -2.03 -8.89
CA GLY A 14 -3.92 -0.96 -9.59
C GLY A 14 -4.94 -0.26 -8.70
N ASN A 15 -5.63 -1.01 -7.83
CA ASN A 15 -6.54 -0.41 -6.86
C ASN A 15 -5.79 0.45 -5.83
N ALA A 16 -4.63 0.00 -5.36
CA ALA A 16 -3.80 0.77 -4.45
C ALA A 16 -3.29 2.06 -5.11
N ASP A 17 -2.88 1.99 -6.38
CA ASP A 17 -2.41 3.17 -7.14
C ASP A 17 -3.53 4.20 -7.33
N ASN A 18 -4.73 3.76 -7.73
CA ASN A 18 -5.90 4.63 -7.84
C ASN A 18 -6.28 5.25 -6.48
N THR A 19 -6.27 4.45 -5.42
CA THR A 19 -6.56 4.94 -4.05
C THR A 19 -5.58 6.03 -3.64
N LEU A 20 -4.30 5.86 -3.94
CA LEU A 20 -3.28 6.86 -3.65
C LEU A 20 -3.48 8.12 -4.51
N ALA A 21 -3.79 7.96 -5.80
CA ALA A 21 -4.04 9.06 -6.73
C ALA A 21 -5.28 9.90 -6.36
N GLU A 22 -6.28 9.29 -5.73
CA GLU A 22 -7.46 9.98 -5.17
C GLU A 22 -7.13 10.78 -3.89
N GLY A 23 -5.91 10.69 -3.37
CA GLY A 23 -5.44 11.46 -2.22
C GLY A 23 -5.74 10.84 -0.87
N PHE A 24 -6.05 9.53 -0.82
CA PHE A 24 -6.20 8.82 0.44
C PHE A 24 -4.84 8.57 1.11
N ASP A 25 -4.86 8.56 2.45
CA ASP A 25 -3.71 8.13 3.25
C ASP A 25 -3.60 6.60 3.19
N LEU A 26 -2.77 6.15 2.25
CA LEU A 26 -2.60 4.74 1.91
C LEU A 26 -1.33 4.17 2.56
N THR A 27 -1.49 3.08 3.30
CA THR A 27 -0.38 2.21 3.71
C THR A 27 -0.45 0.86 3.01
N VAL A 28 0.67 0.38 2.48
CA VAL A 28 0.74 -0.92 1.80
C VAL A 28 1.60 -1.92 2.56
N TRP A 29 1.22 -3.19 2.50
CA TRP A 29 2.09 -4.29 2.85
C TRP A 29 1.99 -5.39 1.79
N ASN A 30 3.12 -6.01 1.45
CA ASN A 30 3.14 -7.19 0.61
C ASN A 30 4.33 -8.09 0.98
N ARG A 31 4.12 -9.42 0.92
CA ARG A 31 5.17 -10.42 1.20
C ARG A 31 6.45 -10.20 0.39
N THR A 32 6.31 -9.79 -0.89
CA THR A 32 7.44 -9.41 -1.73
C THR A 32 7.57 -7.88 -1.69
N GLN A 33 8.59 -7.37 -1.00
CA GLN A 33 8.76 -5.94 -0.75
C GLN A 33 8.89 -5.12 -2.04
N SER A 34 9.61 -5.62 -3.05
CA SER A 34 9.81 -4.90 -4.32
C SER A 34 8.52 -4.58 -5.09
N LYS A 35 7.39 -5.22 -4.77
CA LYS A 35 6.08 -4.87 -5.34
C LYS A 35 5.50 -3.58 -4.75
N MET A 36 5.98 -3.14 -3.59
CA MET A 36 5.55 -1.89 -2.95
C MET A 36 6.31 -0.67 -3.46
N ASP A 37 7.53 -0.85 -4.01
CA ASP A 37 8.45 0.22 -4.36
C ASP A 37 7.83 1.33 -5.22
N GLY A 38 6.99 0.95 -6.20
CA GLY A 38 6.29 1.91 -7.06
C GLY A 38 5.33 2.80 -6.25
N LEU A 39 4.51 2.19 -5.40
CA LEU A 39 3.54 2.91 -4.57
C LEU A 39 4.23 3.78 -3.52
N ILE A 40 5.32 3.28 -2.91
CA ILE A 40 6.13 4.06 -1.96
C ILE A 40 6.73 5.29 -2.64
N LYS A 41 7.29 5.13 -3.86
CA LYS A 41 7.79 6.25 -4.66
C LYS A 41 6.69 7.26 -5.02
N SER A 42 5.46 6.79 -5.21
CA SER A 42 4.28 7.63 -5.43
C SER A 42 3.73 8.27 -4.14
N GLY A 43 4.28 7.95 -2.97
CA GLY A 43 3.92 8.58 -1.69
C GLY A 43 3.11 7.70 -0.73
N ALA A 44 2.89 6.42 -1.02
CA ALA A 44 2.26 5.51 -0.07
C ALA A 44 3.17 5.24 1.15
N GLY A 45 2.57 5.16 2.33
CA GLY A 45 3.21 4.55 3.48
C GLY A 45 3.43 3.05 3.27
N TYR A 46 4.35 2.44 4.01
CA TYR A 46 4.55 0.99 3.99
C TYR A 46 4.68 0.41 5.39
N SER A 47 4.32 -0.86 5.51
CA SER A 47 4.64 -1.71 6.65
C SER A 47 5.68 -2.75 6.27
N ASP A 48 6.59 -3.05 7.18
CA ASP A 48 7.49 -4.22 7.14
C ASP A 48 6.86 -5.43 7.84
N ASN A 49 5.77 -5.22 8.59
CA ASN A 49 5.02 -6.24 9.30
C ASN A 49 3.70 -6.58 8.57
N PRO A 50 3.34 -7.88 8.41
CA PRO A 50 2.05 -8.32 7.86
C PRO A 50 0.81 -7.78 8.59
N ASP A 51 0.95 -7.24 9.80
CA ASP A 51 -0.07 -6.43 10.44
C ASP A 51 0.22 -4.93 10.28
N PRO A 52 -0.20 -4.32 9.16
CA PRO A 52 -0.08 -2.88 8.92
C PRO A 52 -1.04 -2.04 9.77
N ALA A 53 -2.06 -2.62 10.39
CA ALA A 53 -2.99 -1.86 11.25
C ALA A 53 -2.29 -1.32 12.51
N LEU A 54 -1.16 -1.90 12.90
CA LEU A 54 -0.30 -1.40 13.98
C LEU A 54 0.33 -0.03 13.71
N ARG A 55 0.19 0.53 12.49
CA ARG A 55 0.65 1.89 12.13
C ARG A 55 -0.46 2.93 11.96
N LEU A 56 -1.74 2.55 12.11
CA LEU A 56 -2.89 3.45 11.89
C LEU A 56 -3.36 4.19 13.15
#